data_AF-A0A821GHD0-F1
#
_entry.id   AF-A0A821GHD0-F1
#
_cell.length_a   1.000
_cell.length_b   1.000
_cell.length_c   1.000
_cell.angle_alpha   90.00
_cell.angle_beta   90.00
_cell.angle_gamma   90.00
#
_symmetry.space_group_name_H-M   'P 1'
#
loop_
_entity.id
_entity.type
_entity.pdbx_description
1 polymer ?
#
loop_
_entity_poly.entity_id
_entity_poly.type
_entity_poly.pdbx_seq_one_letter_code
_entity_poly.pdbx_strand_id
1 'polypeptide(L)'
;CLKEVTWYHEGPEELQIARYWIAQYSLPRAKERIQKLKEYVAVPEVYRTAKIQDLYRRLRATSLHCSQVGDARPLSYCEFSPNDQMVAVSSWSGLCKIWTVPDCKHVRTLRGHTINACCVSWHPQATLTQDPSVINLASSAFDGSVKLWNLESDEPITEIEGHEPFRVSKVKFHPSGRFLATACYDHSWRLWDLDTQEEILHQEGHSKAV
;
A
#
# COMPACT_ATOMS: atom_id res chain seq x y z
N CYS A 1 17.64 18.68 27.14
CA CYS A 1 17.71 17.21 27.02
C CYS A 1 16.31 16.64 27.19
N LEU A 2 15.59 16.36 26.11
CA LEU A 2 14.32 15.64 26.19
C LEU A 2 14.66 14.20 26.62
N LYS A 3 14.20 13.78 27.80
CA LYS A 3 14.27 12.38 28.19
C LYS A 3 13.29 11.62 27.30
N GLU A 4 13.80 10.76 26.44
CA GLU A 4 12.97 9.77 25.75
C GLU A 4 12.43 8.81 26.80
N VAL A 5 11.19 9.02 27.23
CA VAL A 5 10.47 8.10 28.10
C VAL A 5 9.71 7.16 27.18
N THR A 6 10.07 5.88 27.19
CA THR A 6 9.29 4.84 26.52
C THR A 6 8.03 4.59 27.34
N TRP A 7 6.87 4.91 26.75
CA TRP A 7 5.57 4.65 27.35
C TRP A 7 4.96 3.40 26.72
N TYR A 8 4.25 2.61 27.54
CA TYR A 8 3.61 1.38 27.13
C TYR A 8 2.11 1.44 27.42
N HIS A 9 1.32 0.86 26.53
CA HIS A 9 -0.10 0.62 26.72
C HIS A 9 -0.39 -0.88 26.62
N GLU A 10 -1.36 -1.35 27.39
CA GLU A 10 -1.88 -2.71 27.27
C GLU A 10 -2.82 -2.76 26.06
N GLY A 11 -2.45 -3.53 25.04
CA GLY A 11 -3.26 -3.65 23.83
C GLY A 11 -4.41 -4.65 24.00
N PRO A 12 -5.44 -4.61 23.13
CA PRO A 12 -6.53 -5.57 23.15
C PRO A 12 -6.03 -7.00 22.84
N GLU A 13 -6.80 -8.01 23.24
CA GLU A 13 -6.48 -9.42 22.93
C GLU A 13 -6.39 -9.67 21.42
N GLU A 14 -7.21 -8.97 20.63
CA GLU A 14 -7.18 -8.98 19.16
C GLU A 14 -5.80 -8.62 18.61
N LEU A 15 -5.11 -7.63 19.20
CA LEU A 15 -3.75 -7.27 18.81
C LEU A 15 -2.75 -8.39 19.09
N GLN A 16 -2.92 -9.12 20.20
CA GLN A 16 -2.08 -10.26 20.51
C GLN A 16 -2.27 -11.38 19.48
N ILE A 17 -3.52 -11.69 19.13
CA ILE A 17 -3.86 -12.69 18.10
C ILE A 17 -3.29 -12.27 16.75
N ALA A 18 -3.47 -11.00 16.36
CA ALA A 18 -2.94 -10.46 15.12
C ALA A 18 -1.41 -10.53 15.08
N ARG A 19 -0.71 -10.19 16.17
CA ARG A 19 0.75 -10.30 16.26
C ARG A 19 1.22 -11.75 16.13
N TYR A 20 0.56 -12.68 16.79
CA TYR A 20 0.87 -14.11 16.67
C TYR A 20 0.69 -14.58 15.22
N TRP A 21 -0.41 -14.18 14.58
CA TRP A 21 -0.66 -14.47 13.17
C TRP A 21 0.41 -13.87 12.25
N ILE A 22 0.78 -12.59 12.44
CA ILE A 22 1.84 -11.91 11.68
C ILE A 22 3.19 -12.62 11.87
N ALA A 23 3.49 -13.10 13.08
CA ALA A 23 4.68 -13.89 13.34
C ALA A 23 4.66 -15.21 12.57
N GLN A 24 3.56 -15.96 12.61
CA GLN A 24 3.39 -17.19 11.84
C GLN A 24 3.49 -16.96 10.33
N TYR A 25 2.97 -15.83 9.83
CA TYR A 25 3.08 -15.43 8.43
C TYR A 25 4.52 -15.04 8.03
N SER A 26 5.22 -14.30 8.90
CA SER A 26 6.50 -13.68 8.57
C SER A 26 7.70 -14.62 8.77
N LEU A 27 7.68 -15.52 9.75
CA LEU A 27 8.80 -16.40 10.05
C LEU A 27 9.18 -17.35 8.89
N PRO A 28 8.25 -18.06 8.22
CA PRO A 28 8.57 -18.87 7.05
C PRO A 28 9.13 -18.04 5.90
N ARG A 29 8.57 -16.85 5.66
CA ARG A 29 9.06 -15.94 4.61
C ARG A 29 10.44 -15.37 4.91
N ALA A 30 10.73 -15.09 6.18
CA ALA A 30 12.07 -14.71 6.62
C ALA A 30 13.07 -15.85 6.38
N LYS A 31 12.69 -17.09 6.71
CA LYS A 31 13.49 -18.29 6.42
C LYS A 31 13.76 -18.45 4.92
N GLU A 32 12.73 -18.33 4.08
CA GLU A 32 12.87 -18.39 2.62
C GLU A 32 13.75 -17.27 2.06
N ARG A 33 13.61 -16.03 2.58
CA ARG A 33 14.47 -14.91 2.19
C ARG A 33 15.93 -15.17 2.51
N ILE A 34 16.22 -15.71 3.69
CA ILE A 34 17.58 -16.10 4.09
C ILE A 34 18.09 -17.24 3.20
N GLN A 35 17.25 -18.22 2.88
CA GLN A 35 17.61 -19.33 2.01
C GLN A 35 18.00 -18.84 0.59
N LYS A 36 17.17 -17.96 -0.01
CA LYS A 36 17.48 -17.32 -1.31
C LYS A 36 18.78 -16.51 -1.26
N LEU A 37 19.06 -15.83 -0.14
CA LEU A 37 20.32 -15.12 0.05
C LEU A 37 21.52 -16.06 0.13
N LYS A 38 21.40 -17.21 0.81
CA LYS A 38 22.45 -18.23 0.85
C LYS A 38 22.73 -18.80 -0.54
N GLU A 39 21.67 -19.10 -1.29
CA GLU A 39 21.77 -19.54 -2.69
C GLU A 39 22.44 -18.49 -3.57
N TYR A 40 22.05 -17.22 -3.43
CA TYR A 40 22.69 -16.11 -4.14
C TYR A 40 24.18 -15.98 -3.80
N VAL A 41 24.56 -16.11 -2.53
CA VAL A 41 25.97 -16.03 -2.10
C VAL A 41 26.78 -17.24 -2.58
N ALA A 42 26.16 -18.41 -2.71
CA ALA A 42 26.81 -19.60 -3.26
C ALA A 42 27.15 -19.47 -4.75
N VAL A 43 26.44 -18.60 -5.50
CA VAL A 43 26.77 -18.32 -6.90
C VAL A 43 28.11 -17.57 -6.99
N PRO A 44 29.06 -18.01 -7.85
CA PRO A 44 30.36 -17.36 -7.99
C PRO A 44 30.24 -15.87 -8.33
N GLU A 45 31.18 -15.06 -7.82
CA GLU A 45 31.14 -13.60 -7.94
C GLU A 45 31.06 -13.11 -9.38
N VAL A 46 31.74 -13.78 -10.32
CA VAL A 46 31.73 -13.44 -11.75
C VAL A 46 30.31 -13.40 -12.32
N TYR A 47 29.45 -14.35 -11.94
CA TYR A 47 28.06 -14.37 -12.41
C TYR A 47 27.22 -13.27 -11.75
N ARG A 48 27.48 -12.98 -10.47
CA ARG A 48 26.79 -11.90 -9.75
C ARG A 48 27.13 -10.54 -10.33
N THR A 49 28.41 -10.26 -10.59
CA THR A 49 28.86 -9.01 -11.20
C THR A 49 28.35 -8.86 -12.62
N ALA A 50 28.36 -9.92 -13.43
CA ALA A 50 27.77 -9.89 -14.77
C ALA A 50 26.27 -9.57 -14.73
N LYS A 51 25.50 -10.15 -13.81
CA LYS A 51 24.07 -9.87 -13.65
C LYS A 51 23.81 -8.42 -13.23
N ILE A 52 24.62 -7.88 -12.33
CA ILE A 52 24.55 -6.46 -11.92
C ILE A 52 24.90 -5.54 -13.09
N GLN A 53 25.92 -5.86 -13.87
CA GLN A 53 26.29 -5.07 -15.05
C GLN A 53 25.18 -5.07 -16.11
N ASP A 54 24.53 -6.22 -16.36
CA ASP A 54 23.39 -6.28 -17.27
C ASP A 54 22.21 -5.46 -16.76
N LEU A 55 21.92 -5.51 -15.45
CA LEU A 55 20.90 -4.67 -14.82
C LEU A 55 21.22 -3.17 -15.01
N TYR A 56 22.46 -2.74 -14.78
CA TYR A 56 22.87 -1.36 -15.01
C TYR A 56 22.79 -0.94 -16.48
N ARG A 57 23.09 -1.86 -17.41
CA ARG A 57 22.90 -1.61 -18.83
C ARG A 57 21.43 -1.32 -19.15
N ARG A 58 20.51 -2.13 -18.62
CA ARG A 58 19.05 -1.92 -18.79
C ARG A 58 18.58 -0.62 -18.14
N LEU A 59 19.02 -0.32 -16.91
CA LEU A 59 18.66 0.91 -16.21
C LEU A 59 19.16 2.17 -16.92
N ARG A 60 20.30 2.13 -17.61
CA ARG A 60 20.78 3.26 -18.43
C ARG A 60 20.00 3.43 -19.74
N ALA A 61 19.36 2.37 -20.21
CA ALA A 61 18.55 2.38 -21.43
C ALA A 61 17.07 2.72 -21.16
N THR A 62 16.68 3.00 -19.91
CA THR A 62 15.31 3.42 -19.61
C THR A 62 15.04 4.78 -20.24
N SER A 63 14.01 4.82 -21.07
CA SER A 63 13.52 6.03 -21.72
C SER A 63 12.03 6.15 -21.46
N LEU A 64 11.50 7.37 -21.61
CA LEU A 64 10.06 7.62 -21.51
C LEU A 64 9.34 6.79 -22.58
N HIS A 65 8.52 5.83 -22.15
CA HIS A 65 7.75 4.99 -23.07
C HIS A 65 6.43 5.66 -23.50
N CYS A 66 5.65 6.14 -22.53
CA CYS A 66 4.39 6.84 -22.74
C CYS A 66 4.33 8.07 -21.81
N SER A 67 3.53 9.07 -22.18
CA SER A 67 3.14 10.15 -21.27
C SER A 67 1.66 10.43 -21.45
N GLN A 68 0.93 10.58 -20.35
CA GLN A 68 -0.50 10.79 -20.37
C GLN A 68 -0.94 11.74 -19.26
N VAL A 69 -1.95 12.55 -19.55
CA VAL A 69 -2.59 13.43 -18.58
C VAL A 69 -3.58 12.60 -17.76
N GLY A 70 -3.28 12.41 -16.47
CA GLY A 70 -4.13 11.62 -15.59
C GLY A 70 -5.40 12.36 -15.16
N ASP A 71 -5.32 13.67 -14.87
CA ASP A 71 -6.46 14.46 -14.43
C ASP A 71 -6.25 15.97 -14.57
N ALA A 72 -7.31 16.77 -14.38
CA ALA A 72 -7.24 18.23 -14.37
C ALA A 72 -6.53 18.80 -13.12
N ARG A 73 -6.49 18.01 -12.05
CA ARG A 73 -5.77 18.33 -10.81
C ARG A 73 -4.50 17.47 -10.70
N PRO A 74 -3.50 17.90 -9.90
CA PRO A 74 -2.27 17.15 -9.74
C PRO A 74 -2.55 15.76 -9.15
N LEU A 75 -1.80 14.80 -9.66
CA LEU A 75 -1.78 13.43 -9.15
C LEU A 75 -0.96 13.39 -7.86
N SER A 76 -1.47 12.70 -6.85
CA SER A 76 -0.83 12.59 -5.54
C SER A 76 0.02 11.34 -5.39
N TYR A 77 -0.40 10.23 -6.01
CA TYR A 77 0.28 8.94 -5.88
C TYR A 77 -0.02 8.04 -7.07
N CYS A 78 0.86 7.07 -7.32
CA CYS A 78 0.64 5.99 -8.28
C CYS A 78 1.25 4.68 -7.78
N GLU A 79 0.60 3.57 -8.08
CA GLU A 79 1.10 2.23 -7.76
C GLU A 79 0.71 1.22 -8.84
N PHE A 80 1.66 0.35 -9.20
CA PHE A 80 1.44 -0.75 -10.13
C PHE A 80 0.63 -1.86 -9.45
N SER A 81 -0.23 -2.51 -10.23
CA SER A 81 -0.87 -3.75 -9.81
C SER A 81 0.17 -4.86 -9.64
N PRO A 82 -0.10 -5.87 -8.79
CA PRO A 82 0.85 -6.97 -8.56
C PRO A 82 1.23 -7.79 -9.81
N ASN A 83 0.42 -7.73 -10.88
CA ASN A 83 0.69 -8.38 -12.16
C ASN A 83 1.38 -7.45 -13.20
N ASP A 84 1.74 -6.22 -12.83
CA ASP A 84 2.36 -5.18 -13.66
C ASP A 84 1.55 -4.74 -14.91
N GLN A 85 0.28 -5.14 -15.04
CA GLN A 85 -0.56 -4.80 -16.20
C GLN A 85 -1.40 -3.53 -16.01
N MET A 86 -1.53 -3.05 -14.77
CA MET A 86 -2.33 -1.87 -14.44
C MET A 86 -1.57 -0.93 -13.51
N VAL A 87 -1.94 0.33 -13.53
CA VAL A 87 -1.49 1.34 -12.56
C VAL A 87 -2.70 2.05 -12.02
N ALA A 88 -2.81 2.09 -10.68
CA ALA A 88 -3.76 2.93 -9.99
C ALA A 88 -3.10 4.28 -9.68
N VAL A 89 -3.86 5.35 -9.85
CA VAL A 89 -3.42 6.73 -9.64
C VAL A 89 -4.45 7.46 -8.80
N SER A 90 -4.01 8.20 -7.78
CA SER A 90 -4.87 9.09 -7.00
C SER A 90 -4.65 10.55 -7.40
N SER A 91 -5.71 11.36 -7.37
CA SER A 91 -5.71 12.77 -7.76
C SER A 91 -6.31 13.67 -6.69
N TRP A 92 -5.86 14.93 -6.66
CA TRP A 92 -6.42 15.98 -5.80
C TRP A 92 -7.84 16.41 -6.17
N SER A 93 -8.42 15.85 -7.22
CA SER A 93 -9.86 15.93 -7.51
C SER A 93 -10.71 15.04 -6.62
N GLY A 94 -10.09 14.10 -5.88
CA GLY A 94 -10.79 13.02 -5.17
C GLY A 94 -11.00 11.76 -6.00
N LEU A 95 -10.68 11.81 -7.30
CA LEU A 95 -10.77 10.65 -8.17
C LEU A 95 -9.54 9.76 -8.03
N CYS A 96 -9.76 8.45 -7.98
CA CYS A 96 -8.71 7.48 -8.25
C CYS A 96 -8.97 6.84 -9.62
N LYS A 97 -7.97 6.78 -10.49
CA LYS A 97 -8.11 6.25 -11.85
C LYS A 97 -7.20 5.05 -12.04
N ILE A 98 -7.68 4.06 -12.80
CA ILE A 98 -6.90 2.87 -13.16
C ILE A 98 -6.58 2.94 -14.66
N TRP A 99 -5.33 2.69 -14.99
CA TRP A 99 -4.78 2.74 -16.34
C TRP A 99 -4.13 1.40 -16.70
N THR A 100 -4.20 0.98 -17.96
CA THR A 100 -3.45 -0.19 -18.45
C THR A 100 -2.00 0.15 -18.73
N VAL A 101 -1.11 -0.80 -18.51
CA VAL A 101 0.31 -0.74 -18.89
C VAL A 101 0.58 -1.85 -19.92
N PRO A 102 1.31 -1.58 -21.02
CA PRO A 102 2.08 -0.37 -21.33
C PRO A 102 1.31 0.71 -22.11
N ASP A 103 0.09 0.40 -22.59
CA ASP A 103 -0.65 1.26 -23.53
C ASP A 103 -1.12 2.60 -22.93
N CYS A 104 -1.12 2.74 -21.60
CA CYS A 104 -1.61 3.94 -20.91
C CYS A 104 -3.05 4.27 -21.39
N LYS A 105 -3.96 3.29 -21.32
CA LYS A 105 -5.38 3.48 -21.62
C LYS A 105 -6.17 3.54 -20.32
N HIS A 106 -7.10 4.49 -20.24
CA HIS A 106 -7.99 4.61 -19.10
C HIS A 106 -8.91 3.38 -19.04
N VAL A 107 -8.95 2.72 -17.87
CA VAL A 107 -9.83 1.57 -17.64
C VAL A 107 -11.04 2.00 -16.81
N ARG A 108 -10.79 2.65 -15.68
CA ARG A 108 -11.82 2.92 -14.68
C ARG A 108 -11.55 4.19 -13.89
N THR A 109 -12.62 4.83 -13.43
CA THR A 109 -12.55 5.95 -12.48
C THR A 109 -13.31 5.58 -11.22
N LEU A 110 -12.58 5.40 -10.14
CA LEU A 110 -13.09 5.20 -8.79
C LEU A 110 -13.55 6.55 -8.21
N ARG A 111 -14.85 6.66 -7.96
CA ARG A 111 -15.56 7.85 -7.49
C ARG A 111 -16.05 7.60 -6.08
N GLY A 112 -15.62 8.42 -5.13
CA GLY A 112 -16.11 8.30 -3.76
C GLY A 112 -15.52 9.33 -2.81
N HIS A 113 -14.25 9.70 -2.95
CA HIS A 113 -13.71 10.81 -2.15
C HIS A 113 -14.28 12.14 -2.64
N THR A 114 -14.71 12.97 -1.70
CA THR A 114 -15.27 14.30 -1.95
C THR A 114 -14.17 15.37 -2.03
N ILE A 115 -13.04 15.12 -1.38
CA ILE A 115 -11.86 16.00 -1.35
C ILE A 115 -10.63 15.27 -1.90
N ASN A 116 -9.48 15.94 -1.88
CA ASN A 116 -8.19 15.47 -2.39
C ASN A 116 -7.85 14.05 -1.89
N ALA A 117 -7.68 13.11 -2.83
CA ALA A 117 -7.14 11.80 -2.52
C ALA A 117 -5.61 11.90 -2.34
N CYS A 118 -5.08 11.28 -1.30
CA CYS A 118 -3.68 11.30 -0.91
C CYS A 118 -2.89 10.13 -1.50
N CYS A 119 -3.42 8.92 -1.36
CA CYS A 119 -2.72 7.69 -1.67
C CYS A 119 -3.70 6.65 -2.21
N VAL A 120 -3.18 5.75 -3.03
CA VAL A 120 -3.86 4.53 -3.47
C VAL A 120 -2.89 3.37 -3.30
N SER A 121 -3.39 2.23 -2.81
CA SER A 121 -2.61 1.02 -2.60
C SER A 121 -3.33 -0.17 -3.18
N TRP A 122 -2.62 -0.98 -3.95
CA TRP A 122 -3.11 -2.29 -4.39
C TRP A 122 -3.00 -3.31 -3.25
N HIS A 123 -3.97 -4.22 -3.20
CA HIS A 123 -3.86 -5.41 -2.39
C HIS A 123 -2.80 -6.35 -3.01
N PRO A 124 -1.93 -7.00 -2.23
CA PRO A 124 -0.79 -7.78 -2.76
C PRO A 124 -1.19 -8.97 -3.64
N GLN A 125 -2.41 -9.48 -3.49
CA GLN A 125 -2.96 -10.57 -4.30
C GLN A 125 -3.92 -10.10 -5.41
N ALA A 126 -4.17 -8.78 -5.48
CA ALA A 126 -5.03 -8.22 -6.52
C ALA A 126 -4.52 -8.59 -7.90
N THR A 127 -5.41 -8.90 -8.84
CA THR A 127 -5.10 -9.27 -10.24
C THR A 127 -4.26 -10.55 -10.43
N LEU A 128 -3.85 -11.23 -9.35
CA LEU A 128 -3.09 -12.48 -9.39
C LEU A 128 -3.97 -13.69 -9.05
N THR A 129 -4.45 -13.75 -7.82
CA THR A 129 -5.24 -14.89 -7.30
C THR A 129 -6.58 -14.47 -6.74
N GLN A 130 -6.72 -13.19 -6.39
CA GLN A 130 -7.89 -12.66 -5.73
C GLN A 130 -8.99 -12.33 -6.74
N ASP A 131 -10.23 -12.57 -6.31
CA ASP A 131 -11.43 -12.27 -7.09
C ASP A 131 -11.58 -10.74 -7.32
N PRO A 132 -11.98 -10.28 -8.51
CA PRO A 132 -12.17 -8.86 -8.78
C PRO A 132 -13.29 -8.20 -7.96
N SER A 133 -14.23 -8.96 -7.39
CA SER A 133 -15.38 -8.47 -6.61
C SER A 133 -15.05 -8.09 -5.16
N VAL A 134 -13.97 -8.64 -4.61
CA VAL A 134 -13.52 -8.36 -3.24
C VAL A 134 -12.59 -7.13 -3.19
N ILE A 135 -12.11 -6.78 -1.98
CA ILE A 135 -11.22 -5.63 -1.77
C ILE A 135 -9.88 -5.85 -2.50
N ASN A 136 -9.67 -5.11 -3.59
CA ASN A 136 -8.45 -5.15 -4.39
C ASN A 136 -7.60 -3.89 -4.24
N LEU A 137 -8.19 -2.81 -3.74
CA LEU A 137 -7.56 -1.49 -3.62
C LEU A 137 -8.02 -0.81 -2.33
N ALA A 138 -7.14 0.04 -1.80
CA ALA A 138 -7.46 0.99 -0.74
C ALA A 138 -6.98 2.38 -1.17
N SER A 139 -7.73 3.43 -0.85
CA SER A 139 -7.28 4.82 -1.03
C SER A 139 -7.59 5.66 0.18
N SER A 140 -6.85 6.76 0.36
CA SER A 140 -7.07 7.70 1.46
C SER A 140 -7.22 9.13 0.99
N ALA A 141 -7.82 9.98 1.81
CA ALA A 141 -8.05 11.38 1.48
C ALA A 141 -7.74 12.35 2.65
N PHE A 142 -7.87 13.64 2.35
CA PHE A 142 -7.62 14.76 3.27
C PHE A 142 -8.65 14.92 4.38
N ASP A 143 -9.86 14.42 4.20
CA ASP A 143 -10.94 14.44 5.19
C ASP A 143 -10.80 13.35 6.26
N GLY A 144 -9.86 12.42 6.07
CA GLY A 144 -9.68 11.25 6.92
C GLY A 144 -10.30 9.98 6.36
N SER A 145 -11.10 10.09 5.29
CA SER A 145 -11.72 8.91 4.70
C SER A 145 -10.67 7.96 4.11
N VAL A 146 -10.83 6.68 4.40
CA VAL A 146 -10.10 5.58 3.77
C VAL A 146 -11.12 4.68 3.10
N LYS A 147 -11.07 4.56 1.78
CA LYS A 147 -12.06 3.83 0.98
C LYS A 147 -11.47 2.54 0.43
N LEU A 148 -12.25 1.46 0.47
CA LEU A 148 -11.88 0.15 -0.02
C LEU A 148 -12.66 -0.15 -1.29
N TRP A 149 -11.97 -0.66 -2.31
CA TRP A 149 -12.52 -0.79 -3.65
C TRP A 149 -12.35 -2.19 -4.20
N ASN A 150 -13.32 -2.62 -5.00
CA ASN A 150 -13.18 -3.77 -5.89
C ASN A 150 -12.83 -3.28 -7.31
N LEU A 151 -12.70 -4.21 -8.25
CA LEU A 151 -12.38 -3.92 -9.65
C LEU A 151 -13.61 -3.90 -10.56
N GLU A 152 -14.79 -4.20 -10.01
CA GLU A 152 -16.06 -4.31 -10.74
C GLU A 152 -16.90 -3.03 -10.65
N SER A 153 -16.82 -2.31 -9.53
CA SER A 153 -17.56 -1.08 -9.25
C SER A 153 -16.69 0.17 -9.42
N ASP A 154 -17.34 1.28 -9.76
CA ASP A 154 -16.75 2.63 -9.71
C ASP A 154 -16.92 3.27 -8.32
N GLU A 155 -17.74 2.68 -7.45
CA GLU A 155 -18.01 3.13 -6.09
C GLU A 155 -17.28 2.25 -5.07
N PRO A 156 -16.94 2.78 -3.88
CA PRO A 156 -16.28 2.00 -2.84
C PRO A 156 -17.20 0.89 -2.31
N ILE A 157 -16.61 -0.25 -1.93
CA ILE A 157 -17.36 -1.35 -1.28
C ILE A 157 -17.71 -0.94 0.15
N THR A 158 -16.71 -0.42 0.86
CA THR A 158 -16.76 -0.01 2.26
C THR A 158 -15.75 1.10 2.51
N GLU A 159 -15.86 1.74 3.66
CA GLU A 159 -14.89 2.71 4.14
C GLU A 159 -14.47 2.42 5.57
N ILE A 160 -13.28 2.89 5.91
CA ILE A 160 -12.71 2.85 7.24
C ILE A 160 -12.87 4.27 7.81
N GLU A 161 -13.63 4.36 8.90
CA GLU A 161 -13.91 5.59 9.64
C GLU A 161 -12.96 5.75 10.84
N GLY A 162 -13.03 6.88 11.56
CA GLY A 162 -12.27 7.10 12.81
C GLY A 162 -11.01 7.97 12.69
N HIS A 163 -10.70 8.43 11.48
CA HIS A 163 -9.59 9.35 11.23
C HIS A 163 -10.00 10.83 11.16
N GLU A 164 -11.29 11.13 11.09
CA GLU A 164 -11.78 12.50 11.00
C GLU A 164 -11.41 13.32 12.25
N PRO A 165 -11.12 14.64 12.12
CA PRO A 165 -11.08 15.43 10.88
C PRO A 165 -9.68 15.44 10.23
N PHE A 166 -8.81 14.50 10.58
CA PHE A 166 -7.40 14.52 10.21
C PHE A 166 -7.14 13.80 8.88
N ARG A 167 -6.26 14.40 8.07
CA ARG A 167 -5.81 13.82 6.81
C ARG A 167 -5.14 12.46 7.03
N VAL A 168 -5.52 11.46 6.23
CA VAL A 168 -4.79 10.20 6.11
C VAL A 168 -3.83 10.30 4.92
N SER A 169 -2.54 10.38 5.24
CA SER A 169 -1.47 10.70 4.27
C SER A 169 -1.09 9.51 3.40
N LYS A 170 -1.17 8.30 3.96
CA LYS A 170 -0.77 7.07 3.27
C LYS A 170 -1.52 5.87 3.81
N VAL A 171 -1.77 4.93 2.90
CA VAL A 171 -2.30 3.60 3.22
C VAL A 171 -1.42 2.54 2.60
N LYS A 172 -1.23 1.42 3.29
CA LYS A 172 -0.51 0.26 2.77
C LYS A 172 -1.05 -1.04 3.32
N PHE A 173 -1.27 -1.99 2.43
CA PHE A 173 -1.57 -3.36 2.82
C PHE A 173 -0.34 -4.04 3.41
N HIS A 174 -0.55 -4.84 4.45
CA HIS A 174 0.42 -5.85 4.85
C HIS A 174 0.57 -6.87 3.70
N PRO A 175 1.75 -7.48 3.48
CA PRO A 175 1.96 -8.40 2.36
C PRO A 175 1.04 -9.63 2.33
N SER A 176 0.36 -9.94 3.44
CA SER A 176 -0.68 -10.98 3.46
C SER A 176 -1.98 -10.56 2.81
N GLY A 177 -2.27 -9.26 2.75
CA GLY A 177 -3.55 -8.72 2.34
C GLY A 177 -4.54 -8.47 3.48
N ARG A 178 -4.44 -9.24 4.57
CA ARG A 178 -5.35 -9.16 5.72
C ARG A 178 -5.36 -7.82 6.45
N PHE A 179 -4.20 -7.19 6.63
CA PHE A 179 -4.10 -5.97 7.42
C PHE A 179 -3.88 -4.74 6.53
N LEU A 180 -4.44 -3.61 6.92
CA LEU A 180 -4.21 -2.31 6.30
C LEU A 180 -3.65 -1.33 7.33
N ALA A 181 -2.48 -0.74 7.02
CA ALA A 181 -1.91 0.33 7.82
C ALA A 181 -2.29 1.69 7.25
N THR A 182 -2.64 2.63 8.11
CA THR A 182 -3.05 4.01 7.78
C THR A 182 -2.17 4.99 8.56
N ALA A 183 -1.52 5.93 7.87
CA ALA A 183 -0.73 7.00 8.48
C ALA A 183 -1.55 8.30 8.53
N CYS A 184 -1.66 8.92 9.69
CA CYS A 184 -2.59 10.02 9.93
C CYS A 184 -1.87 11.28 10.45
N TYR A 185 -2.46 12.44 10.14
CA TYR A 185 -1.93 13.74 10.53
C TYR A 185 -2.16 14.08 12.01
N ASP A 186 -2.88 13.23 12.75
CA ASP A 186 -3.05 13.26 14.22
C ASP A 186 -1.82 12.76 15.00
N HIS A 187 -0.69 12.56 14.32
CA HIS A 187 0.59 12.08 14.89
C HIS A 187 0.62 10.57 15.18
N SER A 188 -0.41 9.83 14.74
CA SER A 188 -0.47 8.39 14.88
C SER A 188 -0.47 7.67 13.54
N TRP A 189 -0.23 6.36 13.63
CA TRP A 189 -0.62 5.42 12.59
C TRP A 189 -1.50 4.35 13.23
N ARG A 190 -2.42 3.82 12.43
CA ARG A 190 -3.35 2.76 12.84
C ARG A 190 -3.16 1.51 12.00
N LEU A 191 -3.48 0.35 12.58
CA LEU A 191 -3.53 -0.93 11.90
C LEU A 191 -4.94 -1.49 11.97
N TRP A 192 -5.48 -1.81 10.81
CA TRP A 192 -6.81 -2.37 10.64
C TRP A 192 -6.71 -3.83 10.24
N ASP A 193 -7.52 -4.68 10.84
CA ASP A 193 -7.73 -6.05 10.40
C ASP A 193 -8.96 -6.09 9.49
N LEU A 194 -8.77 -6.41 8.21
CA LEU A 194 -9.86 -6.41 7.23
C LEU A 194 -10.77 -7.64 7.36
N ASP A 195 -10.32 -8.69 8.05
CA ASP A 195 -11.14 -9.88 8.30
C ASP A 195 -12.18 -9.60 9.39
N THR A 196 -11.80 -8.87 10.46
CA THR A 196 -12.72 -8.47 11.54
C THR A 196 -13.33 -7.08 11.35
N GLN A 197 -12.78 -6.29 10.43
CA GLN A 197 -13.16 -4.89 10.15
C GLN A 197 -12.96 -3.97 11.36
N GLU A 198 -11.91 -4.21 12.15
CA GLU A 198 -11.63 -3.49 13.40
C GLU A 198 -10.24 -2.84 13.39
N GLU A 199 -10.14 -1.74 14.14
CA GLU A 199 -8.86 -1.11 14.47
C GLU A 199 -8.19 -1.91 15.59
N ILE A 200 -7.12 -2.63 15.26
CA ILE A 200 -6.41 -3.49 16.22
C ILE A 200 -5.22 -2.80 16.87
N LEU A 201 -4.76 -1.67 16.33
CA LEU A 201 -3.65 -0.91 16.91
C LEU A 201 -3.77 0.57 16.57
N HIS A 202 -3.79 1.40 17.61
CA HIS A 202 -3.51 2.83 17.54
C HIS A 202 -2.10 3.08 18.07
N GLN A 203 -1.21 3.66 17.26
CA GLN A 203 0.16 3.93 17.69
C GLN A 203 0.55 5.38 17.45
N GLU A 204 0.66 6.12 18.56
CA GLU A 204 1.34 7.41 18.62
C GLU A 204 2.84 7.20 18.81
N GLY A 205 3.64 8.10 18.24
CA GLY A 205 5.10 8.01 18.35
C GLY A 205 5.85 9.08 17.58
N HIS A 206 5.18 9.78 16.67
CA HIS A 206 5.75 10.93 15.97
C HIS A 206 5.45 12.22 16.75
N SER A 207 6.44 13.12 16.82
CA SER A 207 6.24 14.47 17.40
C SER A 207 5.56 15.45 16.44
N LYS A 208 5.27 15.00 15.21
CA LYS A 208 4.63 15.75 14.13
C LYS A 208 3.73 14.81 13.32
N ALA A 209 2.88 15.40 12.48
CA ALA A 209 2.00 14.68 11.56
C ALA A 209 2.77 13.69 10.67
N VAL A 210 2.16 12.54 10.40
CA VAL A 210 2.75 11.41 9.67
C VAL A 210 2.34 11.43 8.20
#